data_AF-A0A520ZKE3-F1
#
_entry.id   AF-A0A520ZKE3-F1
#
_cell.length_a   1.000
_cell.length_b   1.000
_cell.length_c   1.000
_cell.angle_alpha   90.00
_cell.angle_beta   90.00
_cell.angle_gamma   90.00
#
_symmetry.space_group_name_H-M   'P 1'
#
loop_
_entity.id
_entity.type
_entity.pdbx_description
1 polymer ?
#
loop_
_entity_poly.entity_id
_entity_poly.type
_entity_poly.pdbx_seq_one_letter_code
_entity_poly.pdbx_strand_id
1 'polypeptide(L)'
;MEGVDRANNADAKIRSIVRDGLIAPNGFLKICPDYERGIPRFERVLVDEIYVDEWACRTSPPKEMFQRIYADRRRLAAMFPKHKEMILRASAVGLPVSDGSQPARDSLVEVIEAYHCPTTRGGDDGVKMIALREGGDGGTVLSWEPWTRSEPPFVWFCWTMPTIGFYGTPLMDEITGIQMRLHKDNKRWDAITDRIAFPTTYVPVQDADLMKKLREGSRIVAYRTAIPETSTPPTLPPDILQRHQYLENQARRLVGLSDFAAFSQKPPDVRSGPGFREVNETQSQRFILQHKQIEDLKLAVARHTIATAREMHTSGRMKDGPSVVWRSRNIAKRIRWSEVDLEADKYVMHTQAVSILSQTVSGRKDMVMEMFNGGLLEPDKARQLLDIPDLEKENQLANAERADIEATIERLEEGEIVIPEPYQNLEMGLTDIKR
;
A
#
# COMPACT_ATOMS: atom_id res chain seq x y z
N MET A 1 -2.69 -7.55 -18.64
CA MET A 1 -2.57 -6.85 -17.34
C MET A 1 -1.76 -7.66 -16.35
N GLU A 2 -2.20 -8.88 -16.01
CA GLU A 2 -1.54 -9.74 -15.02
C GLU A 2 -0.02 -9.93 -15.19
N GLY A 3 0.46 -10.09 -16.42
CA GLY A 3 1.91 -10.21 -16.66
C GLY A 3 2.71 -8.94 -16.35
N VAL A 4 2.12 -7.75 -16.55
CA VAL A 4 2.73 -6.44 -16.19
C VAL A 4 2.71 -6.26 -14.68
N ASP A 5 1.62 -6.67 -14.03
CA ASP A 5 1.45 -6.56 -12.58
C ASP A 5 2.47 -7.43 -11.84
N ARG A 6 2.65 -8.67 -12.29
CA ARG A 6 3.68 -9.58 -11.76
C ARG A 6 5.09 -9.02 -11.97
N ALA A 7 5.40 -8.54 -13.17
CA ALA A 7 6.72 -7.97 -13.48
C ALA A 7 7.06 -6.73 -12.63
N ASN A 8 6.04 -5.95 -12.25
CA ASN A 8 6.21 -4.75 -11.44
C ASN A 8 6.03 -4.97 -9.93
N ASN A 9 5.65 -6.18 -9.50
CA ASN A 9 5.19 -6.45 -8.14
C ASN A 9 4.11 -5.45 -7.69
N ALA A 10 3.09 -5.28 -8.53
CA ALA A 10 2.07 -4.23 -8.41
C ALA A 10 1.38 -4.25 -7.04
N ASP A 11 0.99 -5.42 -6.53
CA ASP A 11 0.32 -5.54 -5.23
C ASP A 11 1.18 -5.05 -4.07
N ALA A 12 2.49 -5.31 -4.09
CA ALA A 12 3.40 -4.80 -3.06
C ALA A 12 3.53 -3.27 -3.12
N LYS A 13 3.55 -2.70 -4.33
CA LYS A 13 3.59 -1.24 -4.53
C LYS A 13 2.28 -0.57 -4.14
N ILE A 14 1.13 -1.17 -4.51
CA ILE A 14 -0.20 -0.70 -4.09
C ILE A 14 -0.32 -0.73 -2.57
N ARG A 15 0.13 -1.79 -1.89
CA ARG A 15 0.18 -1.81 -0.42
C ARG A 15 1.09 -0.72 0.16
N SER A 16 2.19 -0.40 -0.53
CA SER A 16 3.11 0.65 -0.09
C SER A 16 2.49 2.04 -0.19
N ILE A 17 1.78 2.35 -1.27
CA ILE A 17 1.12 3.66 -1.42
C ILE A 17 -0.11 3.79 -0.51
N VAL A 18 -0.82 2.68 -0.23
CA VAL A 18 -1.88 2.67 0.78
C VAL A 18 -1.30 2.99 2.15
N ARG A 19 -0.16 2.37 2.51
CA ARG A 19 0.57 2.71 3.73
C ARG A 19 0.97 4.18 3.76
N ASP A 20 1.40 4.75 2.65
CA ASP A 20 1.77 6.17 2.58
C ASP A 20 0.57 7.07 2.84
N GLY A 21 -0.60 6.79 2.23
CA GLY A 21 -1.83 7.54 2.49
C GLY A 21 -2.43 7.35 3.89
N LEU A 22 -1.95 6.37 4.67
CA LEU A 22 -2.27 6.25 6.10
C LEU A 22 -1.39 7.16 6.97
N ILE A 23 -0.14 7.40 6.54
CA ILE A 23 0.88 8.14 7.31
C ILE A 23 0.91 9.62 6.93
N ALA A 24 0.76 9.91 5.65
CA ALA A 24 0.82 11.24 5.05
C ALA A 24 -0.43 11.46 4.18
N PRO A 25 -0.75 12.71 3.80
CA PRO A 25 -2.02 13.04 3.15
C PRO A 25 -2.44 12.13 2.00
N ASN A 26 -1.48 11.80 1.12
CA ASN A 26 -1.69 10.99 -0.07
C ASN A 26 -0.50 10.04 -0.28
N GLY A 27 -0.75 8.85 -0.82
CA GLY A 27 0.29 7.97 -1.35
C GLY A 27 0.23 7.90 -2.87
N PHE A 28 1.37 8.04 -3.57
CA PHE A 28 1.42 8.14 -5.03
C PHE A 28 2.13 6.96 -5.70
N LEU A 29 1.57 6.52 -6.82
CA LEU A 29 2.17 5.60 -7.76
C LEU A 29 2.22 6.24 -9.14
N LYS A 30 3.42 6.39 -9.67
CA LYS A 30 3.66 6.82 -11.04
C LYS A 30 3.76 5.62 -11.97
N ILE A 31 3.10 5.69 -13.12
CA ILE A 31 3.19 4.68 -14.17
C ILE A 31 3.87 5.30 -15.40
N CYS A 32 5.16 5.04 -15.54
CA CYS A 32 6.01 5.62 -16.57
C CYS A 32 6.43 4.57 -17.62
N PRO A 33 6.72 4.98 -18.87
CA PRO A 33 7.20 4.06 -19.89
C PRO A 33 8.64 3.64 -19.59
N ASP A 34 8.92 2.33 -19.63
CA ASP A 34 10.27 1.78 -19.57
C ASP A 34 10.61 1.10 -20.90
N TYR A 35 11.31 1.85 -21.75
CA TYR A 35 11.69 1.41 -23.09
C TYR A 35 12.79 0.34 -23.08
N GLU A 36 13.57 0.20 -22.01
CA GLU A 36 14.60 -0.84 -21.89
C GLU A 36 13.96 -2.20 -21.63
N ARG A 37 12.96 -2.25 -20.74
CA ARG A 37 12.22 -3.48 -20.43
C ARG A 37 11.09 -3.76 -21.41
N GLY A 38 10.62 -2.75 -22.13
CA GLY A 38 9.49 -2.85 -23.05
C GLY A 38 8.14 -3.08 -22.36
N ILE A 39 8.03 -2.69 -21.10
CA ILE A 39 6.81 -2.77 -20.29
C ILE A 39 6.65 -1.48 -19.46
N PRO A 40 5.43 -1.05 -19.11
CA PRO A 40 5.23 0.06 -18.18
C PRO A 40 5.89 -0.23 -16.82
N ARG A 41 6.60 0.75 -16.26
CA ARG A 41 7.24 0.68 -14.94
C ARG A 41 6.40 1.40 -13.89
N PHE A 42 6.23 0.73 -12.75
CA PHE A 42 5.52 1.32 -11.60
C PHE A 42 6.54 1.89 -10.62
N GLU A 43 6.40 3.14 -10.23
CA GLU A 43 7.30 3.84 -9.34
C GLU A 43 6.52 4.45 -8.17
N ARG A 44 6.87 4.06 -6.95
CA ARG A 44 6.31 4.68 -5.75
C ARG A 44 6.93 6.07 -5.61
N VAL A 45 6.07 7.07 -5.41
CA VAL A 45 6.46 8.47 -5.28
C VAL A 45 5.98 8.98 -3.93
N LEU A 46 6.85 9.73 -3.24
CA LEU A 46 6.51 10.30 -1.95
C LEU A 46 5.70 11.59 -2.12
N VAL A 47 4.87 11.92 -1.15
CA VAL A 47 3.99 13.10 -1.21
C VAL A 47 4.78 14.42 -1.25
N ASP A 48 5.95 14.48 -0.63
CA ASP A 48 6.83 15.66 -0.58
C ASP A 48 7.56 15.92 -1.91
N GLU A 49 7.50 14.96 -2.83
CA GLU A 49 7.95 15.12 -4.21
C GLU A 49 6.85 15.71 -5.10
N ILE A 50 5.57 15.65 -4.70
CA ILE A 50 4.44 16.05 -5.54
C ILE A 50 3.90 17.42 -5.15
N TYR A 51 3.81 18.31 -6.14
CA TYR A 51 3.22 19.62 -6.03
C TYR A 51 2.07 19.77 -7.02
N VAL A 52 0.99 20.37 -6.54
CA VAL A 52 -0.20 20.71 -7.33
C VAL A 52 -0.63 22.13 -6.99
N ASP A 53 -1.31 22.79 -7.92
CA ASP A 53 -2.01 24.04 -7.59
C ASP A 53 -3.31 23.72 -6.83
N GLU A 54 -3.29 23.92 -5.51
CA GLU A 54 -4.46 23.69 -4.65
C GLU A 54 -5.66 24.57 -5.01
N TRP A 55 -5.44 25.76 -5.59
CA TRP A 55 -6.54 26.63 -6.03
C TRP A 55 -7.25 26.07 -7.25
N ALA A 56 -6.49 25.53 -8.20
CA ALA A 56 -7.03 24.82 -9.35
C ALA A 56 -7.70 23.49 -8.94
N CYS A 57 -7.27 22.87 -7.85
CA CYS A 57 -7.75 21.58 -7.37
C CYS A 57 -8.84 21.65 -6.29
N ARG A 58 -9.56 22.78 -6.15
CA ARG A 58 -10.56 22.93 -5.07
C ARG A 58 -11.66 21.88 -5.10
N THR A 59 -12.16 21.54 -6.29
CA THR A 59 -13.28 20.60 -6.49
C THR A 59 -13.02 19.60 -7.61
N SER A 60 -11.92 19.75 -8.33
CA SER A 60 -11.56 18.94 -9.49
C SER A 60 -10.20 18.28 -9.28
N PRO A 61 -9.96 17.11 -9.90
CA PRO A 61 -8.64 16.50 -9.89
C PRO A 61 -7.61 17.40 -10.60
N PRO A 62 -6.31 17.27 -10.26
CA PRO A 62 -5.26 18.07 -10.85
C PRO A 62 -5.11 17.78 -12.34
N LYS A 63 -5.18 18.84 -13.16
CA LYS A 63 -4.71 18.81 -14.56
C LYS A 63 -3.22 19.10 -14.69
N GLU A 64 -2.66 19.76 -13.67
CA GLU A 64 -1.25 20.10 -13.58
C GLU A 64 -0.64 19.42 -12.36
N MET A 65 0.45 18.70 -12.56
CA MET A 65 1.20 18.07 -11.47
C MET A 65 2.69 18.22 -11.73
N PHE A 66 3.42 18.55 -10.67
CA PHE A 66 4.87 18.69 -10.69
C PHE A 66 5.47 17.67 -9.74
N GLN A 67 6.42 16.88 -10.23
CA GLN A 67 7.21 15.97 -9.42
C GLN A 67 8.64 16.49 -9.29
N ARG A 68 9.08 16.72 -8.06
CA ARG A 68 10.46 17.02 -7.70
C ARG A 68 11.26 15.74 -7.55
N ILE A 69 12.34 15.60 -8.30
CA ILE A 69 13.20 14.42 -8.34
C ILE A 69 14.64 14.84 -8.07
N TYR A 70 15.34 14.09 -7.21
CA TYR A 70 16.78 14.25 -7.00
C TYR A 70 17.53 13.24 -7.86
N ALA A 71 18.23 13.72 -8.89
CA ALA A 71 18.93 12.89 -9.86
C ALA A 71 20.45 13.06 -9.76
N ASP A 72 21.19 11.97 -9.98
CA ASP A 72 22.65 12.06 -10.12
C ASP A 72 23.02 12.83 -11.40
N ARG A 73 23.86 13.85 -11.26
CA ARG A 73 24.26 14.73 -12.37
C ARG A 73 24.92 14.01 -13.53
N ARG A 74 25.69 12.94 -13.28
CA ARG A 74 26.39 12.20 -14.34
C ARG A 74 25.42 11.35 -15.12
N ARG A 75 24.49 10.68 -14.42
CA ARG A 75 23.40 9.93 -15.08
C ARG A 75 22.50 10.86 -15.88
N LEU A 76 22.11 12.01 -15.31
CA LEU A 76 21.28 12.99 -15.99
C LEU A 76 21.98 13.58 -17.22
N ALA A 77 23.28 13.90 -17.12
CA ALA A 77 24.09 14.36 -18.24
C ALA A 77 24.25 13.33 -19.36
N ALA A 78 24.21 12.03 -19.03
CA ALA A 78 24.19 10.96 -20.03
C ALA A 78 22.83 10.85 -20.73
N MET A 79 21.73 11.10 -20.02
CA MET A 79 20.37 11.12 -20.59
C MET A 79 20.10 12.35 -21.45
N PHE A 80 20.69 13.51 -21.10
CA PHE A 80 20.53 14.77 -21.84
C PHE A 80 21.88 15.33 -22.33
N PRO A 81 22.51 14.73 -23.36
CA PRO A 81 23.84 15.14 -23.82
C PRO A 81 23.93 16.60 -24.26
N LYS A 82 22.83 17.15 -24.83
CA LYS A 82 22.75 18.55 -25.28
C LYS A 82 22.90 19.57 -24.15
N HIS A 83 22.50 19.20 -22.93
CA HIS A 83 22.52 20.07 -21.74
C HIS A 83 23.61 19.64 -20.73
N LYS A 84 24.54 18.77 -21.15
CA LYS A 84 25.54 18.15 -20.27
C LYS A 84 26.36 19.16 -19.46
N GLU A 85 26.89 20.21 -20.10
CA GLU A 85 27.74 21.18 -19.40
C GLU A 85 26.98 21.93 -18.30
N MET A 86 25.74 22.29 -18.58
CA MET A 86 24.86 22.99 -17.66
C MET A 86 24.47 22.09 -16.48
N ILE A 87 24.09 20.84 -16.75
CA ILE A 87 23.77 19.84 -15.71
C ILE A 87 24.97 19.64 -14.76
N LEU A 88 26.19 19.56 -15.30
CA LEU A 88 27.40 19.37 -14.49
C LEU A 88 27.76 20.61 -13.66
N ARG A 89 27.36 21.81 -14.08
CA ARG A 89 27.56 23.08 -13.37
C ARG A 89 26.45 23.40 -12.37
N ALA A 90 25.33 22.68 -12.42
CA ALA A 90 24.19 22.94 -11.55
C ALA A 90 24.56 22.81 -10.07
N SER A 91 23.92 23.64 -9.26
CA SER A 91 24.09 23.62 -7.80
C SER A 91 23.62 22.28 -7.26
N ALA A 92 24.49 21.62 -6.49
CA ALA A 92 24.12 20.38 -5.84
C ALA A 92 23.11 20.66 -4.71
N VAL A 93 22.16 19.75 -4.53
CA VAL A 93 21.20 19.86 -3.42
C VAL A 93 21.65 18.98 -2.25
N GLY A 94 21.80 19.61 -1.09
CA GLY A 94 21.99 18.89 0.16
C GLY A 94 20.66 18.38 0.69
N LEU A 95 20.45 17.06 0.64
CA LEU A 95 19.32 16.44 1.35
C LEU A 95 19.60 16.42 2.86
N PRO A 96 18.62 16.77 3.71
CA PRO A 96 18.77 16.62 5.15
C PRO A 96 18.79 15.13 5.51
N VAL A 97 19.98 14.60 5.85
CA VAL A 97 20.13 13.25 6.40
C VAL A 97 20.03 13.33 7.92
N SER A 98 19.16 12.51 8.52
CA SER A 98 18.88 12.54 9.97
C SER A 98 20.05 12.11 10.87
N ASP A 99 21.12 11.55 10.30
CA ASP A 99 22.21 10.86 11.01
C ASP A 99 23.51 11.68 11.12
N GLY A 100 23.57 12.92 10.61
CA GLY A 100 24.80 13.72 10.69
C GLY A 100 25.98 13.18 9.86
N SER A 101 25.83 12.04 9.21
CA SER A 101 26.67 11.61 8.10
C SER A 101 26.50 12.62 6.96
N GLN A 102 27.60 13.23 6.51
CA GLN A 102 27.57 14.03 5.29
C GLN A 102 27.33 13.06 4.13
N PRO A 103 26.18 13.12 3.42
CA PRO A 103 26.06 12.34 2.20
C PRO A 103 27.10 12.87 1.19
N ALA A 104 27.35 12.15 0.11
CA ALA A 104 28.11 12.68 -1.02
C ALA A 104 27.39 13.90 -1.61
N ARG A 105 27.64 15.08 -1.02
CA ARG A 105 26.88 16.32 -1.18
C ARG A 105 26.94 16.91 -2.59
N ASP A 106 27.85 16.46 -3.43
CA ASP A 106 28.22 17.17 -4.65
C ASP A 106 27.62 16.58 -5.94
N SER A 107 26.90 15.45 -5.89
CA SER A 107 26.48 14.75 -7.12
C SER A 107 25.01 14.95 -7.50
N LEU A 108 24.12 15.19 -6.54
CA LEU A 108 22.69 15.26 -6.80
C LEU A 108 22.26 16.65 -7.24
N VAL A 109 21.42 16.71 -8.28
CA VAL A 109 20.77 17.91 -8.78
C VAL A 109 19.25 17.74 -8.72
N GLU A 110 18.54 18.84 -8.53
CA GLU A 110 17.08 18.82 -8.47
C GLU A 110 16.48 19.03 -9.86
N VAL A 111 15.57 18.13 -10.22
CA VAL A 111 14.88 18.11 -11.50
C VAL A 111 13.39 18.14 -11.22
N ILE A 112 12.66 18.97 -11.94
CA ILE A 112 11.21 19.02 -11.90
C ILE A 112 10.68 18.36 -13.16
N GLU A 113 9.89 17.31 -12.98
CA GLU A 113 9.09 16.73 -14.03
C GLU A 113 7.66 17.25 -13.91
N ALA A 114 7.26 18.10 -14.86
CA ALA A 114 5.96 18.75 -14.88
C ALA A 114 5.06 18.13 -15.94
N TYR A 115 3.79 17.98 -15.60
CA TYR A 115 2.74 17.50 -16.48
C TYR A 115 1.64 18.54 -16.53
N HIS A 116 1.32 19.01 -17.71
CA HIS A 116 0.14 19.79 -18.02
C HIS A 116 -0.76 18.96 -18.94
N CYS A 117 -1.94 18.58 -18.45
CA CYS A 117 -2.90 17.82 -19.24
C CYS A 117 -3.65 18.75 -20.21
N PRO A 118 -4.00 18.26 -21.42
CA PRO A 118 -4.76 19.07 -22.38
C PRO A 118 -6.00 19.71 -21.76
N THR A 119 -6.27 20.97 -22.10
CA THR A 119 -7.42 21.71 -21.54
C THR A 119 -8.74 21.03 -21.93
N THR A 120 -8.81 20.53 -23.15
CA THR A 120 -9.97 19.81 -23.70
C THR A 120 -9.61 18.38 -24.08
N ARG A 121 -10.60 17.48 -24.13
CA ARG A 121 -10.40 16.10 -24.60
C ARG A 121 -9.88 16.14 -26.05
N GLY A 122 -8.66 15.64 -26.26
CA GLY A 122 -8.00 15.66 -27.57
C GLY A 122 -7.37 17.00 -27.96
N GLY A 123 -7.20 17.94 -27.01
CA GLY A 123 -6.40 19.14 -27.22
C GLY A 123 -4.92 18.82 -27.46
N ASP A 124 -4.23 19.72 -28.15
CA ASP A 124 -2.80 19.67 -28.48
C ASP A 124 -1.93 20.53 -27.56
N ASP A 125 -2.54 21.15 -26.54
CA ASP A 125 -1.92 22.04 -25.57
C ASP A 125 -1.26 21.30 -24.39
N GLY A 126 -1.46 19.99 -24.28
CA GLY A 126 -0.85 19.20 -23.21
C GLY A 126 0.67 19.04 -23.37
N VAL A 127 1.39 19.15 -22.26
CA VAL A 127 2.86 19.15 -22.24
C VAL A 127 3.40 18.32 -21.07
N LYS A 128 4.45 17.56 -21.35
CA LYS A 128 5.36 16.99 -20.37
C LYS A 128 6.70 17.71 -20.47
N MET A 129 7.12 18.32 -19.37
CA MET A 129 8.37 19.05 -19.28
C MET A 129 9.29 18.41 -18.25
N ILE A 130 10.58 18.33 -18.58
CA ILE A 130 11.63 18.01 -17.61
C ILE A 130 12.53 19.23 -17.53
N ALA A 131 12.63 19.83 -16.35
CA ALA A 131 13.41 21.04 -16.10
C ALA A 131 14.43 20.81 -14.99
N LEU A 132 15.66 21.26 -15.21
CA LEU A 132 16.70 21.34 -14.19
C LEU A 132 16.47 22.61 -13.36
N ARG A 133 16.38 22.48 -12.03
CA ARG A 133 16.34 23.63 -11.16
C ARG A 133 17.75 24.22 -11.03
N GLU A 134 17.89 25.51 -11.32
CA GLU A 134 19.11 26.25 -11.05
C GLU A 134 18.94 27.02 -9.72
N GLY A 135 20.03 27.40 -9.06
CA GLY A 135 19.93 28.13 -7.78
C GLY A 135 19.18 29.46 -7.97
N GLY A 136 18.04 29.63 -7.29
CA GLY A 136 17.14 30.80 -7.41
C GLY A 136 15.78 30.46 -8.03
N ASP A 137 15.15 31.46 -8.67
CA ASP A 137 13.85 31.36 -9.37
C ASP A 137 13.98 30.89 -10.84
N GLY A 138 15.19 30.51 -11.27
CA GLY A 138 15.49 30.08 -12.64
C GLY A 138 15.54 28.57 -12.80
N GLY A 139 15.18 28.09 -13.98
CA GLY A 139 15.35 26.68 -14.36
C GLY A 139 15.57 26.53 -15.86
N THR A 140 16.28 25.47 -16.25
CA THR A 140 16.50 25.16 -17.66
C THR A 140 15.70 23.94 -18.09
N VAL A 141 14.92 24.09 -19.15
CA VAL A 141 14.18 22.99 -19.77
C VAL A 141 15.15 22.03 -20.45
N LEU A 142 15.17 20.78 -19.99
CA LEU A 142 15.94 19.68 -20.56
C LEU A 142 15.15 18.92 -21.63
N SER A 143 13.84 18.81 -21.44
CA SER A 143 12.93 18.13 -22.36
C SER A 143 11.57 18.81 -22.40
N TRP A 144 10.99 18.85 -23.58
CA TRP A 144 9.64 19.33 -23.85
C TRP A 144 8.97 18.37 -24.82
N GLU A 145 8.01 17.59 -24.33
CA GLU A 145 7.29 16.57 -25.09
C GLU A 145 5.78 16.85 -25.04
N PRO A 146 5.02 16.62 -26.13
CA PRO A 146 3.57 16.73 -26.08
C PRO A 146 2.97 15.66 -25.16
N TRP A 147 1.97 16.04 -24.36
CA TRP A 147 1.24 15.13 -23.47
C TRP A 147 -0.21 15.00 -23.93
N THR A 148 -0.63 13.80 -24.29
CA THR A 148 -1.95 13.58 -24.93
C THR A 148 -3.02 13.08 -23.96
N ARG A 149 -2.65 12.69 -22.74
CA ARG A 149 -3.56 12.09 -21.76
C ARG A 149 -4.30 13.19 -21.00
N SER A 150 -5.58 12.95 -20.72
CA SER A 150 -6.42 13.85 -19.92
C SER A 150 -6.04 13.91 -18.43
N GLU A 151 -5.21 12.97 -17.98
CA GLU A 151 -4.79 12.82 -16.60
C GLU A 151 -3.26 12.65 -16.54
N PRO A 152 -2.61 13.14 -15.48
CA PRO A 152 -1.17 12.98 -15.29
C PRO A 152 -0.85 11.51 -14.96
N PRO A 153 0.40 11.02 -15.10
CA PRO A 153 0.71 9.60 -14.96
C PRO A 153 0.79 9.12 -13.50
N PHE A 154 0.03 9.73 -12.60
CA PHE A 154 -0.02 9.40 -11.19
C PHE A 154 -1.37 8.81 -10.82
N VAL A 155 -1.33 7.78 -10.00
CA VAL A 155 -2.48 7.24 -9.29
C VAL A 155 -2.22 7.45 -7.80
N TRP A 156 -3.23 7.85 -7.03
CA TRP A 156 -3.05 8.11 -5.61
C TRP A 156 -4.14 7.49 -4.73
N PHE A 157 -3.78 7.30 -3.47
CA PHE A 157 -4.68 6.88 -2.40
C PHE A 157 -4.66 7.93 -1.29
N CYS A 158 -5.82 8.18 -0.68
CA CYS A 158 -5.94 9.00 0.52
C CYS A 158 -6.91 8.34 1.50
N TRP A 159 -6.59 8.39 2.80
CA TRP A 159 -7.40 7.75 3.84
C TRP A 159 -8.78 8.39 3.97
N THR A 160 -8.79 9.71 4.15
CA THR A 160 -10.00 10.53 4.18
C THR A 160 -9.92 11.56 3.05
N MET A 161 -10.89 11.50 2.12
CA MET A 161 -10.96 12.45 1.00
C MET A 161 -11.14 13.88 1.52
N PRO A 162 -10.41 14.86 0.97
CA PRO A 162 -10.61 16.26 1.35
C PRO A 162 -11.98 16.75 0.87
N THR A 163 -12.61 17.63 1.66
CA THR A 163 -13.82 18.34 1.23
C THR A 163 -13.51 19.43 0.20
N ILE A 164 -12.34 20.06 0.33
CA ILE A 164 -11.83 21.10 -0.57
C ILE A 164 -10.34 20.87 -0.75
N GLY A 165 -9.85 20.97 -1.98
CA GLY A 165 -8.44 20.82 -2.32
C GLY A 165 -8.07 19.38 -2.66
N PHE A 166 -6.76 19.13 -2.71
CA PHE A 166 -6.21 17.87 -3.21
C PHE A 166 -5.68 16.92 -2.13
N TYR A 167 -5.09 17.48 -1.07
CA TYR A 167 -4.45 16.70 -0.02
C TYR A 167 -5.46 16.23 1.02
N GLY A 168 -5.53 14.92 1.23
CA GLY A 168 -6.45 14.30 2.19
C GLY A 168 -5.95 14.36 3.62
N THR A 169 -6.79 13.89 4.55
CA THR A 169 -6.38 13.73 5.96
C THR A 169 -5.91 12.29 6.18
N PRO A 170 -4.65 12.06 6.57
CA PRO A 170 -4.16 10.72 6.89
C PRO A 170 -4.71 10.23 8.23
N LEU A 171 -4.75 8.90 8.39
CA LEU A 171 -5.13 8.27 9.66
C LEU A 171 -4.25 8.75 10.83
N MET A 172 -2.95 8.98 10.57
CA MET A 172 -2.02 9.47 11.58
C MET A 172 -2.43 10.84 12.14
N ASP A 173 -2.97 11.75 11.32
CA ASP A 173 -3.40 13.07 11.80
C ASP A 173 -4.62 12.97 12.71
N GLU A 174 -5.54 12.05 12.42
CA GLU A 174 -6.73 11.82 13.24
C GLU A 174 -6.36 11.31 14.65
N ILE A 175 -5.30 10.50 14.77
CA ILE A 175 -4.83 9.96 16.06
C ILE A 175 -3.73 10.79 16.73
N THR A 176 -3.11 11.73 16.02
CA THR A 176 -1.95 12.52 16.52
C THR A 176 -2.28 13.23 17.82
N GLY A 177 -3.48 13.79 17.94
CA GLY A 177 -3.94 14.46 19.17
C GLY A 177 -3.95 13.53 20.39
N ILE A 178 -4.27 12.25 20.22
CA ILE A 178 -4.26 11.24 21.28
C ILE A 178 -2.82 10.78 21.56
N GLN A 179 -2.03 10.51 20.52
CA GLN A 179 -0.63 10.11 20.66
C GLN A 179 0.19 11.14 21.43
N MET A 180 0.02 12.44 21.15
CA MET A 180 0.70 13.51 21.88
C MET A 180 0.32 13.55 23.37
N ARG A 181 -0.93 13.20 23.72
CA ARG A 181 -1.39 13.14 25.12
C ARG A 181 -0.78 11.93 25.83
N LEU A 182 -0.79 10.76 25.19
CA LEU A 182 -0.14 9.55 25.72
C LEU A 182 1.36 9.81 25.95
N HIS A 183 2.05 10.44 25.00
CA HIS A 183 3.46 10.81 25.16
C HIS A 183 3.72 11.74 26.36
N LYS A 184 2.84 12.73 26.57
CA LYS A 184 2.92 13.62 27.73
C LYS A 184 2.67 12.86 29.05
N ASP A 185 1.78 11.88 29.03
CA ASP A 185 1.48 11.06 30.20
C ASP A 185 2.65 10.13 30.54
N ASN A 186 3.27 9.50 29.55
CA ASN A 186 4.48 8.69 29.73
C ASN A 186 5.63 9.51 30.32
N LYS A 187 5.89 10.71 29.78
CA LYS A 187 6.90 11.61 30.35
C LYS A 187 6.63 11.99 31.81
N ARG A 188 5.36 12.12 32.19
CA ARG A 188 4.97 12.37 33.59
C ARG A 188 5.18 11.15 34.46
N TRP A 189 4.89 9.95 33.94
CA TRP A 189 5.16 8.69 34.63
C TRP A 189 6.64 8.49 34.90
N ASP A 190 7.49 8.71 33.90
CA ASP A 190 8.94 8.64 34.06
C ASP A 190 9.40 9.64 35.14
N ALA A 191 8.92 10.89 35.07
CA ALA A 191 9.28 11.91 36.06
C ALA A 191 8.79 11.61 37.49
N ILE A 192 7.62 10.99 37.67
CA ILE A 192 7.13 10.58 38.99
C ILE A 192 7.95 9.40 39.51
N THR A 193 8.24 8.43 38.65
CA THR A 193 9.02 7.24 39.00
C THR A 193 10.44 7.64 39.42
N ASP A 194 11.09 8.50 38.64
CA ASP A 194 12.46 8.96 38.91
C ASP A 194 12.56 9.89 40.13
N ARG A 195 11.47 10.53 40.58
CA ARG A 195 11.51 11.52 41.68
C ARG A 195 10.89 11.04 42.98
N ILE A 196 9.84 10.25 42.90
CA ILE A 196 8.96 9.93 44.04
C ILE A 196 8.99 8.45 44.36
N ALA A 197 9.10 7.56 43.37
CA ALA A 197 8.97 6.10 43.58
C ALA A 197 10.14 5.45 44.33
N PHE A 198 11.06 6.23 44.91
CA PHE A 198 12.12 5.73 45.79
C PHE A 198 11.63 5.64 47.24
N PRO A 199 11.67 4.45 47.87
CA PRO A 199 11.37 4.30 49.29
C PRO A 199 12.23 5.25 50.11
N THR A 200 11.59 6.13 50.88
CA THR A 200 12.30 7.07 51.74
C THR A 200 12.14 6.64 53.20
N THR A 201 13.25 6.23 53.82
CA THR A 201 13.29 5.90 55.24
C THR A 201 13.69 7.12 56.04
N TYR A 202 12.84 7.52 56.99
CA TYR A 202 13.14 8.61 57.91
C TYR A 202 13.87 8.04 59.13
N VAL A 203 15.03 8.60 59.49
CA VAL A 203 15.89 8.08 60.56
C VAL A 203 16.25 9.23 61.52
N PRO A 204 16.36 8.99 62.84
CA PRO A 204 16.83 9.98 63.80
C PRO A 204 18.22 10.52 63.45
N VAL A 205 18.49 11.80 63.74
CA VAL A 205 19.78 12.47 63.44
C VAL A 205 20.99 11.76 64.09
N GLN A 206 20.78 11.05 65.20
CA GLN A 206 21.81 10.28 65.91
C GLN A 206 22.30 9.06 65.09
N ASP A 207 21.45 8.52 64.23
CA ASP A 207 21.71 7.34 63.40
C ASP A 207 22.10 7.72 61.95
N ALA A 208 22.44 9.00 61.71
CA ALA A 208 22.75 9.54 60.39
C ALA A 208 23.97 8.89 59.71
N ASP A 209 24.83 8.17 60.45
CA ASP A 209 25.94 7.39 59.87
C ASP A 209 25.47 6.21 58.98
N LEU A 210 24.19 5.82 59.05
CA LEU A 210 23.57 4.87 58.11
C LEU A 210 23.49 5.43 56.68
N MET A 211 23.61 6.75 56.49
CA MET A 211 23.67 7.39 55.16
C MET A 211 24.85 6.89 54.31
N LYS A 212 25.91 6.37 54.96
CA LYS A 212 27.11 5.84 54.27
C LYS A 212 26.94 4.39 53.79
N LYS A 213 25.84 3.70 54.16
CA LYS A 213 25.58 2.28 53.81
C LYS A 213 24.44 2.09 52.80
N LEU A 214 24.00 3.17 52.14
CA LEU A 214 22.94 3.10 51.13
C LEU A 214 23.37 2.24 49.94
N ARG A 215 22.50 1.30 49.55
CA ARG A 215 22.55 0.62 48.25
C ARG A 215 21.75 1.44 47.23
N GLU A 216 22.05 1.27 45.94
CA GLU A 216 21.23 1.86 44.86
C GLU A 216 19.75 1.50 45.05
N GLY A 217 18.88 2.52 45.08
CA GLY A 217 17.42 2.35 45.10
C GLY A 217 16.67 2.69 46.41
N SER A 218 17.33 3.21 47.45
CA SER A 218 16.64 3.75 48.64
C SER A 218 17.12 5.16 48.99
N ARG A 219 16.31 5.93 49.72
CA ARG A 219 16.66 7.28 50.20
C ARG A 219 16.52 7.33 51.71
N ILE A 220 17.52 7.84 52.43
CA ILE A 220 17.42 8.05 53.88
C ILE A 220 17.36 9.56 54.15
N VAL A 221 16.41 10.01 54.96
CA VAL A 221 16.27 11.42 55.37
C VAL A 221 16.34 11.51 56.89
N ALA A 222 17.27 12.31 57.40
CA ALA A 222 17.43 12.52 58.83
C ALA A 222 16.33 13.45 59.39
N TYR A 223 15.60 13.03 60.42
CA TYR A 223 14.52 13.79 61.06
C TYR A 223 14.73 13.86 62.58
N ARG A 224 14.36 14.97 63.24
CA ARG A 224 14.75 15.24 64.64
C ARG A 224 13.94 14.49 65.70
N THR A 225 12.73 13.99 65.42
CA THR A 225 11.77 13.67 66.50
C THR A 225 10.78 12.52 66.24
N ALA A 226 11.13 11.47 65.49
CA ALA A 226 10.22 10.32 65.33
C ALA A 226 10.91 8.96 65.12
N ILE A 227 10.17 7.88 65.44
CA ILE A 227 10.50 6.46 65.22
C ILE A 227 10.77 6.22 63.73
N PRO A 228 11.76 5.37 63.35
CA PRO A 228 12.05 5.12 61.94
C PRO A 228 10.85 4.56 61.19
N GLU A 229 10.33 5.33 60.24
CA GLU A 229 9.23 4.93 59.36
C GLU A 229 9.72 4.98 57.91
N THR A 230 9.50 3.88 57.19
CA THR A 230 9.75 3.83 55.75
C THR A 230 8.48 4.26 55.05
N SER A 231 8.48 5.47 54.50
CA SER A 231 7.40 5.94 53.65
C SER A 231 7.64 5.41 52.25
N THR A 232 6.72 4.56 51.78
CA THR A 232 6.61 4.17 50.37
C THR A 232 5.52 5.01 49.73
N PRO A 233 5.84 6.19 49.17
CA PRO A 233 4.85 6.99 48.46
C PRO A 233 4.30 6.17 47.29
N PRO A 234 2.99 6.29 46.98
CA PRO A 234 2.41 5.56 45.86
C PRO A 234 3.11 5.96 44.57
N THR A 235 3.60 4.97 43.83
CA THR A 235 4.41 5.15 42.63
C THR A 235 3.66 5.83 41.49
N LEU A 236 2.33 5.67 41.45
CA LEU A 236 1.49 6.36 40.47
C LEU A 236 0.06 6.59 41.00
N PRO A 237 -0.51 7.80 40.81
CA PRO A 237 -1.94 8.01 41.02
C PRO A 237 -2.77 7.14 40.05
N PRO A 238 -3.78 6.39 40.54
CA PRO A 238 -4.56 5.47 39.71
C PRO A 238 -5.33 6.17 38.58
N ASP A 239 -5.66 7.45 38.77
CA ASP A 239 -6.32 8.30 37.76
C ASP A 239 -5.50 8.41 36.46
N ILE A 240 -4.16 8.48 36.55
CA ILE A 240 -3.32 8.60 35.35
C ILE A 240 -3.30 7.29 34.56
N LEU A 241 -3.28 6.15 35.25
CA LEU A 241 -3.37 4.83 34.61
C LEU A 241 -4.72 4.63 33.92
N GLN A 242 -5.82 5.00 34.59
CA GLN A 242 -7.16 4.96 34.01
C GLN A 242 -7.29 5.88 32.79
N ARG A 243 -6.74 7.09 32.87
CA ARG A 243 -6.69 8.02 31.73
C ARG A 243 -5.89 7.46 30.56
N HIS A 244 -4.76 6.80 30.82
CA HIS A 244 -3.96 6.18 29.76
C HIS A 244 -4.75 5.11 29.02
N GLN A 245 -5.40 4.19 29.76
CA GLN A 245 -6.28 3.17 29.18
C GLN A 245 -7.47 3.78 28.43
N TYR A 246 -8.04 4.87 28.95
CA TYR A 246 -9.11 5.61 28.28
C TYR A 246 -8.66 6.17 26.93
N LEU A 247 -7.47 6.79 26.88
CA LEU A 247 -6.90 7.35 25.65
C LEU A 247 -6.57 6.25 24.62
N GLU A 248 -6.03 5.11 25.04
CA GLU A 248 -5.82 3.96 24.15
C GLU A 248 -7.14 3.45 23.56
N ASN A 249 -8.17 3.27 24.39
CA ASN A 249 -9.50 2.84 23.93
C ASN A 249 -10.16 3.89 23.04
N GLN A 250 -9.93 5.18 23.32
CA GLN A 250 -10.39 6.26 22.44
C GLN A 250 -9.71 6.20 21.07
N ALA A 251 -8.40 5.93 21.02
CA ALA A 251 -7.68 5.76 19.75
C ALA A 251 -8.24 4.58 18.95
N ARG A 252 -8.44 3.40 19.57
CA ARG A 252 -9.03 2.23 18.90
C ARG A 252 -10.41 2.54 18.32
N ARG A 253 -11.27 3.18 19.12
CA ARG A 253 -12.62 3.59 18.70
C ARG A 253 -12.60 4.58 17.54
N LEU A 254 -11.67 5.52 17.55
CA LEU A 254 -11.53 6.53 16.49
C LEU A 254 -11.12 5.89 15.16
N VAL A 255 -10.13 5.00 15.18
CA VAL A 255 -9.70 4.23 13.99
C VAL A 255 -10.80 3.27 13.52
N GLY A 256 -11.76 2.92 14.39
CA GLY A 256 -12.82 1.95 14.10
C GLY A 256 -12.40 0.50 14.30
N LEU A 257 -11.29 0.26 15.03
CA LEU A 257 -10.87 -1.07 15.43
C LEU A 257 -11.78 -1.56 16.57
N SER A 258 -12.41 -2.71 16.37
CA SER A 258 -13.15 -3.39 17.43
C SER A 258 -12.17 -3.99 18.43
N ASP A 259 -12.49 -3.91 19.73
CA ASP A 259 -11.69 -4.52 20.80
C ASP A 259 -11.48 -6.03 20.57
N PHE A 260 -12.44 -6.71 19.91
CA PHE A 260 -12.32 -8.13 19.59
C PHE A 260 -11.26 -8.44 18.53
N ALA A 261 -11.12 -7.58 17.51
CA ALA A 261 -10.07 -7.73 16.50
C ALA A 261 -8.69 -7.36 17.06
N ALA A 262 -8.63 -6.38 17.97
CA ALA A 262 -7.38 -5.91 18.57
C ALA A 262 -6.76 -6.94 19.54
N PHE A 263 -7.59 -7.71 20.26
CA PHE A 263 -7.11 -8.72 21.21
C PHE A 263 -7.18 -10.15 20.68
N SER A 264 -7.66 -10.36 19.44
CA SER A 264 -7.93 -11.70 18.87
C SER A 264 -8.75 -12.60 19.81
N GLN A 265 -9.56 -12.00 20.70
CA GLN A 265 -10.38 -12.74 21.65
C GLN A 265 -11.76 -12.98 21.07
N LYS A 266 -12.18 -14.24 21.09
CA LYS A 266 -13.52 -14.67 20.70
C LYS A 266 -14.56 -13.98 21.60
N PRO A 267 -15.57 -13.28 21.04
CA PRO A 267 -16.64 -12.71 21.84
C PRO A 267 -17.32 -13.82 22.68
N PRO A 268 -17.59 -13.59 23.98
CA PRO A 268 -18.09 -14.64 24.88
C PRO A 268 -19.43 -15.26 24.45
N ASP A 269 -20.25 -14.52 23.69
CA ASP A 269 -21.55 -14.96 23.16
C ASP A 269 -21.49 -15.59 21.76
N VAL A 270 -20.42 -15.38 20.99
CA VAL A 270 -20.32 -15.88 19.61
C VAL A 270 -19.57 -17.20 19.63
N ARG A 271 -20.29 -18.32 19.79
CA ARG A 271 -19.69 -19.66 19.76
C ARG A 271 -19.61 -20.28 18.37
N SER A 272 -20.42 -19.84 17.42
CA SER A 272 -20.58 -20.43 16.09
C SER A 272 -19.93 -19.58 14.98
N GLY A 273 -19.45 -20.25 13.92
CA GLY A 273 -18.84 -19.61 12.74
C GLY A 273 -19.67 -18.49 12.09
N PRO A 274 -21.03 -18.56 12.06
CA PRO A 274 -21.88 -17.48 11.56
C PRO A 274 -21.74 -16.15 12.31
N GLY A 275 -21.63 -16.14 13.64
CA GLY A 275 -21.47 -14.88 14.37
C GLY A 275 -20.09 -14.25 14.19
N PHE A 276 -19.06 -15.05 13.88
CA PHE A 276 -17.76 -14.50 13.48
C PHE A 276 -17.81 -13.83 12.09
N ARG A 277 -18.63 -14.36 11.18
CA ARG A 277 -18.90 -13.72 9.88
C ARG A 277 -19.59 -12.37 10.08
N GLU A 278 -20.62 -12.30 10.93
CA GLU A 278 -21.34 -11.06 11.24
C GLU A 278 -20.44 -9.98 11.88
N VAL A 279 -19.55 -10.36 12.81
CA VAL A 279 -18.59 -9.42 13.42
C VAL A 279 -17.58 -8.90 12.38
N ASN A 280 -17.07 -9.77 11.51
CA ASN A 280 -16.17 -9.37 10.42
C ASN A 280 -16.88 -8.53 9.35
N GLU A 281 -18.14 -8.82 9.03
CA GLU A 281 -18.97 -8.02 8.13
C GLU A 281 -19.24 -6.64 8.72
N THR A 282 -19.56 -6.54 10.01
CA THR A 282 -19.75 -5.26 10.70
C THR A 282 -18.48 -4.42 10.73
N GLN A 283 -17.30 -5.03 10.90
CA GLN A 283 -16.02 -4.32 10.78
C GLN A 283 -15.75 -3.89 9.33
N SER A 284 -16.00 -4.77 8.37
CA SER A 284 -15.87 -4.47 6.95
C SER A 284 -16.78 -3.32 6.53
N GLN A 285 -17.96 -3.20 7.16
CA GLN A 285 -18.90 -2.10 6.94
C GLN A 285 -18.30 -0.72 7.32
N ARG A 286 -17.47 -0.65 8.37
CA ARG A 286 -16.82 0.61 8.77
C ARG A 286 -15.78 1.09 7.78
N PHE A 287 -15.13 0.16 7.08
CA PHE A 287 -14.10 0.45 6.09
C PHE A 287 -14.60 0.37 4.64
N ILE A 288 -15.92 0.43 4.40
CA ILE A 288 -16.49 0.34 3.04
C ILE A 288 -15.90 1.41 2.13
N LEU A 289 -15.78 2.65 2.62
CA LEU A 289 -15.28 3.76 1.81
C LEU A 289 -13.82 3.52 1.39
N GLN A 290 -12.99 3.05 2.32
CA GLN A 290 -11.59 2.74 2.07
C GLN A 290 -11.44 1.51 1.15
N HIS A 291 -12.28 0.49 1.30
CA HIS A 291 -12.31 -0.64 0.38
C HIS A 291 -12.66 -0.20 -1.05
N LYS A 292 -13.70 0.63 -1.22
CA LYS A 292 -14.07 1.19 -2.53
C LYS A 292 -12.94 2.01 -3.13
N GLN A 293 -12.27 2.85 -2.34
CA GLN A 293 -11.10 3.60 -2.81
C GLN A 293 -9.95 2.70 -3.27
N ILE A 294 -9.68 1.59 -2.58
CA ILE A 294 -8.65 0.62 -2.99
C ILE A 294 -9.05 -0.10 -4.28
N GLU A 295 -10.35 -0.38 -4.47
CA GLU A 295 -10.89 -0.91 -5.72
C GLU A 295 -10.73 0.08 -6.88
N ASP A 296 -11.14 1.34 -6.68
CA ASP A 296 -10.99 2.41 -7.66
C ASP A 296 -9.51 2.67 -7.99
N LEU A 297 -8.63 2.58 -6.99
CA LEU A 297 -7.17 2.67 -7.14
C LEU A 297 -6.64 1.56 -8.07
N LYS A 298 -7.07 0.31 -7.87
CA LYS A 298 -6.67 -0.80 -8.74
C LYS A 298 -7.16 -0.61 -10.18
N LEU A 299 -8.40 -0.13 -10.35
CA LEU A 299 -8.94 0.23 -11.67
C LEU A 299 -8.17 1.38 -12.31
N ALA A 300 -7.77 2.39 -11.54
CA ALA A 300 -6.95 3.49 -12.04
C ALA A 300 -5.56 3.00 -12.46
N VAL A 301 -4.88 2.17 -11.65
CA VAL A 301 -3.59 1.55 -12.03
C VAL A 301 -3.73 0.77 -13.35
N ALA A 302 -4.81 0.01 -13.48
CA ALA A 302 -5.13 -0.75 -14.68
C ALA A 302 -5.27 0.17 -15.92
N ARG A 303 -6.09 1.23 -15.83
CA ARG A 303 -6.28 2.23 -16.89
C ARG A 303 -4.97 2.93 -17.27
N HIS A 304 -4.21 3.40 -16.28
CA HIS A 304 -2.95 4.11 -16.53
C HIS A 304 -1.89 3.19 -17.16
N THR A 305 -1.88 1.90 -16.82
CA THR A 305 -0.98 0.92 -17.42
C THR A 305 -1.26 0.72 -18.91
N ILE A 306 -2.53 0.61 -19.28
CA ILE A 306 -2.96 0.49 -20.68
C ILE A 306 -2.65 1.78 -21.45
N ALA A 307 -2.92 2.94 -20.86
CA ALA A 307 -2.60 4.22 -21.48
C ALA A 307 -1.10 4.37 -21.75
N THR A 308 -0.25 4.02 -20.78
CA THR A 308 1.21 4.06 -20.93
C THR A 308 1.71 3.03 -21.96
N ALA A 309 1.12 1.82 -22.00
CA ALA A 309 1.47 0.83 -23.02
C ALA A 309 1.12 1.30 -24.44
N ARG A 310 -0.04 1.97 -24.62
CA ARG A 310 -0.42 2.59 -25.89
C ARG A 310 0.55 3.71 -26.28
N GLU A 311 0.93 4.58 -25.35
CA GLU A 311 1.93 5.64 -25.58
C GLU A 311 3.27 5.06 -26.06
N MET A 312 3.75 3.98 -25.42
CA MET A 312 4.99 3.29 -25.81
C MET A 312 4.91 2.70 -27.23
N HIS A 313 3.73 2.24 -27.65
CA HIS A 313 3.51 1.72 -29.00
C HIS A 313 3.47 2.85 -30.04
N THR A 314 2.71 3.91 -29.78
CA THR A 314 2.59 5.06 -30.69
C THR A 314 3.89 5.87 -30.83
N SER A 315 4.72 5.91 -29.78
CA SER A 315 5.97 6.70 -29.82
C SER A 315 7.02 6.15 -30.80
N GLY A 316 6.84 4.93 -31.33
CA GLY A 316 7.75 4.33 -32.34
C GLY A 316 9.18 4.09 -31.86
N ARG A 317 9.44 4.25 -30.55
CA ARG A 317 10.78 4.12 -29.93
C ARG A 317 11.22 2.65 -29.78
N MET A 318 10.29 1.71 -29.92
CA MET A 318 10.55 0.26 -29.93
C MET A 318 10.17 -0.35 -31.29
N LYS A 319 11.05 -1.19 -31.84
CA LYS A 319 10.79 -1.91 -33.10
C LYS A 319 9.66 -2.94 -32.99
N ASP A 320 9.58 -3.66 -31.87
CA ASP A 320 8.62 -4.77 -31.69
C ASP A 320 7.41 -4.40 -30.82
N GLY A 321 7.31 -3.14 -30.39
CA GLY A 321 6.29 -2.67 -29.44
C GLY A 321 6.38 -3.31 -28.05
N PRO A 322 5.55 -2.86 -27.08
CA PRO A 322 5.54 -3.46 -25.75
C PRO A 322 5.03 -4.90 -25.82
N SER A 323 5.75 -5.82 -25.17
CA SER A 323 5.37 -7.24 -25.12
C SER A 323 5.49 -7.77 -23.71
N VAL A 324 4.55 -8.62 -23.32
CA VAL A 324 4.46 -9.17 -21.97
C VAL A 324 4.39 -10.68 -22.07
N VAL A 325 5.17 -11.36 -21.22
CA VAL A 325 5.05 -12.80 -21.06
C VAL A 325 3.96 -13.06 -20.03
N TRP A 326 2.83 -13.59 -20.49
CA TRP A 326 1.80 -14.15 -19.63
C TRP A 326 2.12 -15.63 -19.36
N ARG A 327 1.91 -16.07 -18.12
CA ARG A 327 2.17 -17.46 -17.71
C ARG A 327 1.00 -17.99 -16.89
N SER A 328 0.27 -18.92 -17.47
CA SER A 328 -0.67 -19.82 -16.80
C SER A 328 0.07 -20.97 -16.09
N ARG A 329 -0.65 -21.80 -15.35
CA ARG A 329 -0.09 -22.95 -14.59
C ARG A 329 0.75 -23.86 -15.50
N ASN A 330 0.36 -24.02 -16.76
CA ASN A 330 1.00 -24.93 -17.72
C ASN A 330 1.55 -24.26 -19.00
N ILE A 331 1.22 -23.00 -19.30
CA ILE A 331 1.58 -22.35 -20.58
C ILE A 331 2.18 -20.96 -20.33
N ALA A 332 3.28 -20.64 -21.02
CA ALA A 332 3.82 -19.28 -21.09
C ALA A 332 3.68 -18.74 -22.52
N LYS A 333 2.94 -17.64 -22.69
CA LYS A 333 2.72 -16.97 -23.97
C LYS A 333 3.25 -15.55 -23.94
N ARG A 334 3.91 -15.13 -25.01
CA ARG A 334 4.32 -13.73 -25.19
C ARG A 334 3.22 -13.02 -25.99
N ILE A 335 2.52 -12.09 -25.33
CA ILE A 335 1.47 -11.29 -25.94
C ILE A 335 2.08 -9.95 -26.35
N ARG A 336 1.92 -9.57 -27.62
CA ARG A 336 2.31 -8.24 -28.11
C ARG A 336 1.13 -7.28 -27.96
N TRP A 337 1.43 -6.02 -27.65
CA TRP A 337 0.39 -5.01 -27.53
C TRP A 337 -0.41 -4.78 -28.82
N SER A 338 0.22 -4.93 -29.98
CA SER A 338 -0.43 -4.82 -31.29
C SER A 338 -1.58 -5.82 -31.51
N GLU A 339 -1.57 -6.94 -30.77
CA GLU A 339 -2.63 -7.95 -30.83
C GLU A 339 -3.84 -7.58 -29.94
N VAL A 340 -3.68 -6.60 -29.04
CA VAL A 340 -4.64 -6.25 -27.97
C VAL A 340 -4.94 -4.75 -27.98
N ASP A 341 -4.91 -4.09 -29.14
CA ASP A 341 -5.21 -2.65 -29.24
C ASP A 341 -6.71 -2.38 -29.06
N LEU A 342 -7.12 -2.35 -27.78
CA LEU A 342 -8.46 -1.99 -27.36
C LEU A 342 -8.54 -0.48 -27.17
N GLU A 343 -9.47 0.16 -27.88
CA GLU A 343 -9.80 1.56 -27.62
C GLU A 343 -10.45 1.71 -26.24
N ALA A 344 -10.19 2.83 -25.57
CA ALA A 344 -10.67 3.11 -24.22
C ALA A 344 -12.20 3.01 -24.07
N ASP A 345 -12.96 3.30 -25.13
CA ASP A 345 -14.43 3.26 -25.13
C ASP A 345 -14.99 1.84 -25.43
N LYS A 346 -14.13 0.86 -25.73
CA LYS A 346 -14.53 -0.51 -26.11
C LYS A 346 -14.45 -1.53 -24.97
N TYR A 347 -13.99 -1.13 -23.79
CA TYR A 347 -13.91 -2.02 -22.62
C TYR A 347 -14.44 -1.34 -21.37
N VAL A 348 -15.10 -2.13 -20.51
CA VAL A 348 -15.47 -1.70 -19.17
C VAL A 348 -14.70 -2.55 -18.19
N MET A 349 -13.93 -1.88 -17.32
CA MET A 349 -13.22 -2.56 -16.23
C MET A 349 -14.14 -2.65 -15.02
N HIS A 350 -14.27 -3.83 -14.45
CA HIS A 350 -14.94 -4.05 -13.18
C HIS A 350 -13.99 -4.75 -12.22
N THR A 351 -14.01 -4.33 -10.96
CA THR A 351 -13.40 -5.09 -9.88
C THR A 351 -14.30 -6.28 -9.59
N GLN A 352 -13.78 -7.49 -9.77
CA GLN A 352 -14.41 -8.67 -9.19
C GLN A 352 -13.97 -8.75 -7.73
N ALA A 353 -14.93 -8.93 -6.83
CA ALA A 353 -14.63 -9.23 -5.43
C ALA A 353 -13.74 -10.47 -5.39
N VAL A 354 -12.60 -10.38 -4.71
CA VAL A 354 -11.67 -11.50 -4.56
C VAL A 354 -12.31 -12.50 -3.62
N SER A 355 -13.18 -13.33 -4.19
CA SER A 355 -13.89 -14.44 -3.55
C SER A 355 -14.91 -14.03 -2.48
N ILE A 356 -16.16 -14.49 -2.66
CA ILE A 356 -17.19 -14.48 -1.61
C ILE A 356 -16.79 -15.45 -0.48
N LEU A 357 -15.84 -16.36 -0.73
CA LEU A 357 -15.33 -17.28 0.27
C LEU A 357 -14.44 -16.53 1.27
N SER A 358 -14.69 -16.76 2.56
CA SER A 358 -13.86 -16.23 3.65
C SER A 358 -12.37 -16.48 3.41
N GLN A 359 -11.54 -15.47 3.68
CA GLN A 359 -10.09 -15.56 3.55
C GLN A 359 -9.45 -16.51 4.58
N THR A 360 -10.15 -16.79 5.68
CA THR A 360 -9.72 -17.78 6.66
C THR A 360 -9.99 -19.19 6.15
N VAL A 361 -9.01 -20.09 6.32
CA VAL A 361 -9.12 -21.50 5.90
C VAL A 361 -10.36 -22.16 6.51
N SER A 362 -10.69 -21.87 7.77
CA SER A 362 -11.88 -22.39 8.43
C SER A 362 -13.18 -21.84 7.81
N GLY A 363 -13.27 -20.53 7.54
CA GLY A 363 -14.49 -19.96 6.95
C GLY A 363 -14.71 -20.39 5.50
N ARG A 364 -13.64 -20.63 4.73
CA ARG A 364 -13.72 -21.23 3.39
C ARG A 364 -14.24 -22.66 3.46
N LYS A 365 -13.73 -23.46 4.40
CA LYS A 365 -14.18 -24.84 4.62
C LYS A 365 -15.66 -24.88 5.00
N ASP A 366 -16.08 -24.06 5.95
CA ASP A 366 -17.46 -24.01 6.40
C ASP A 366 -18.41 -23.59 5.28
N MET A 367 -18.03 -22.59 4.47
CA MET A 367 -18.85 -22.12 3.35
C MET A 367 -18.94 -23.13 2.20
N VAL A 368 -17.84 -23.80 1.85
CA VAL A 368 -17.86 -24.85 0.82
C VAL A 368 -18.67 -26.05 1.30
N MET A 369 -18.58 -26.43 2.58
CA MET A 369 -19.39 -27.49 3.16
C MET A 369 -20.87 -27.09 3.25
N GLU A 370 -21.19 -25.83 3.54
CA GLU A 370 -22.55 -25.29 3.52
C GLU A 370 -23.15 -25.34 2.09
N MET A 371 -22.37 -24.96 1.07
CA MET A 371 -22.78 -25.06 -0.33
C MET A 371 -22.90 -26.51 -0.84
N PHE A 372 -22.03 -27.40 -0.38
CA PHE A 372 -22.09 -28.83 -0.67
C PHE A 372 -23.33 -29.48 -0.06
N ASN A 373 -23.58 -29.21 1.23
CA ASN A 373 -24.78 -29.71 1.92
C ASN A 373 -26.08 -29.12 1.36
N GLY A 374 -26.02 -27.90 0.83
CA GLY A 374 -27.13 -27.26 0.10
C GLY A 374 -27.35 -27.77 -1.32
N GLY A 375 -26.52 -28.70 -1.81
CA GLY A 375 -26.62 -29.26 -3.16
C GLY A 375 -26.23 -28.32 -4.30
N LEU A 376 -25.57 -27.19 -3.98
CA LEU A 376 -25.13 -26.18 -4.97
C LEU A 376 -23.76 -26.50 -5.57
N LEU A 377 -23.03 -27.45 -4.98
CA LEU A 377 -21.71 -27.89 -5.45
C LEU A 377 -21.67 -29.42 -5.57
N GLU A 378 -21.11 -29.89 -6.69
CA GLU A 378 -20.76 -31.30 -6.85
C GLU A 378 -19.59 -31.69 -5.92
N PRO A 379 -19.52 -32.95 -5.47
CA PRO A 379 -18.45 -33.44 -4.57
C PRO A 379 -17.03 -33.11 -5.06
N ASP A 380 -16.80 -33.20 -6.37
CA ASP A 380 -15.47 -32.98 -6.95
C ASP A 380 -15.12 -31.49 -7.02
N LYS A 381 -16.10 -30.62 -7.30
CA LYS A 381 -15.91 -29.16 -7.29
C LYS A 381 -15.70 -28.63 -5.86
N ALA A 382 -16.39 -29.22 -4.88
CA ALA A 382 -16.19 -28.88 -3.47
C ALA A 382 -14.77 -29.23 -3.00
N ARG A 383 -14.23 -30.39 -3.41
CA ARG A 383 -12.83 -30.78 -3.11
C ARG A 383 -11.81 -29.84 -3.74
N GLN A 384 -12.02 -29.45 -5.00
CA GLN A 384 -11.16 -28.49 -5.70
C GLN A 384 -11.13 -27.14 -4.98
N LEU A 385 -12.28 -26.66 -4.49
CA LEU A 385 -12.38 -25.39 -3.77
C LEU A 385 -11.80 -25.41 -2.35
N LEU A 386 -11.77 -26.60 -1.72
CA LEU A 386 -11.21 -26.80 -0.39
C LEU A 386 -9.68 -26.81 -0.37
N ASP A 387 -9.04 -27.10 -1.51
CA ASP A 387 -7.59 -27.13 -1.80
C ASP A 387 -6.70 -27.17 -0.54
N ILE A 388 -6.82 -28.26 0.21
CA ILE A 388 -6.12 -28.44 1.48
C ILE A 388 -4.70 -28.91 1.13
N PRO A 389 -3.64 -28.23 1.59
CA PRO A 389 -2.25 -28.51 1.20
C PRO A 389 -1.78 -29.94 1.52
N ASP A 390 -2.44 -30.64 2.46
CA ASP A 390 -2.13 -32.02 2.84
C ASP A 390 -2.66 -33.10 1.86
N LEU A 391 -3.60 -32.75 0.96
CA LEU A 391 -4.21 -33.69 0.00
C LEU A 391 -3.91 -33.34 -1.46
N GLU A 392 -2.97 -32.43 -1.73
CA GLU A 392 -2.67 -31.94 -3.09
C GLU A 392 -2.38 -33.08 -4.07
N LYS A 393 -1.70 -34.15 -3.64
CA LYS A 393 -1.37 -35.28 -4.52
C LYS A 393 -2.60 -36.11 -4.88
N GLU A 394 -3.52 -36.32 -3.93
CA GLU A 394 -4.78 -37.04 -4.20
C GLU A 394 -5.75 -36.17 -5.00
N ASN A 395 -5.82 -34.87 -4.71
CA ASN A 395 -6.61 -33.90 -5.46
C ASN A 395 -6.09 -33.71 -6.89
N GLN A 396 -4.77 -33.71 -7.11
CA GLN A 396 -4.18 -33.62 -8.45
C GLN A 396 -4.51 -34.87 -9.26
N LEU A 397 -4.43 -36.07 -8.67
CA LEU A 397 -4.78 -37.31 -9.35
C LEU A 397 -6.27 -37.38 -9.68
N ALA A 398 -7.14 -36.99 -8.76
CA ALA A 398 -8.59 -36.99 -8.97
C ALA A 398 -9.06 -35.89 -9.96
N ASN A 399 -8.39 -34.72 -9.97
CA ASN A 399 -8.73 -33.62 -10.89
C ASN A 399 -7.94 -33.65 -12.20
N ALA A 400 -7.01 -34.60 -12.39
CA ALA A 400 -6.14 -34.67 -13.56
C ALA A 400 -6.95 -34.80 -14.86
N GLU A 401 -7.97 -35.66 -14.87
CA GLU A 401 -8.85 -35.87 -16.03
C GLU A 401 -9.57 -34.57 -16.42
N ARG A 402 -10.03 -33.80 -15.43
CA ARG A 402 -10.74 -32.54 -15.68
C ARG A 402 -9.81 -31.42 -16.12
N ALA A 403 -8.64 -31.31 -15.51
CA ALA A 403 -7.63 -30.31 -15.88
C ALA A 403 -7.09 -30.52 -17.31
N ASP A 404 -6.99 -31.78 -17.74
CA ASP A 404 -6.60 -32.15 -19.11
C ASP A 404 -7.67 -31.75 -20.15
N ILE A 405 -8.95 -31.94 -19.82
CA ILE A 405 -10.07 -31.48 -20.66
C ILE A 405 -10.10 -29.95 -20.74
N GLU A 406 -9.99 -29.24 -19.62
CA GLU A 406 -9.94 -27.76 -19.60
C GLU A 406 -8.78 -27.23 -20.46
N ALA A 407 -7.59 -27.84 -20.37
CA ALA A 407 -6.44 -27.48 -21.19
C ALA A 407 -6.65 -27.78 -22.68
N THR A 408 -7.35 -28.88 -23.00
CA THR A 408 -7.71 -29.24 -24.38
C THR A 408 -8.72 -28.24 -24.95
N ILE A 409 -9.72 -27.83 -24.17
CA ILE A 409 -10.72 -26.81 -24.57
C ILE A 409 -10.03 -25.46 -24.82
N GLU A 410 -9.15 -25.01 -23.92
CA GLU A 410 -8.42 -23.74 -24.08
C GLU A 410 -7.62 -23.72 -25.40
N ARG A 411 -6.99 -24.84 -25.77
CA ARG A 411 -6.25 -24.97 -27.04
C ARG A 411 -7.17 -24.98 -28.27
N LEU A 412 -8.35 -25.59 -28.16
CA LEU A 412 -9.36 -25.61 -29.22
C LEU A 412 -9.97 -24.22 -29.45
N GLU A 413 -10.26 -23.45 -28.39
CA GLU A 413 -10.75 -22.07 -28.48
C GLU A 413 -9.77 -21.14 -29.20
N GLU A 414 -8.47 -21.42 -29.08
CA GLU A 414 -7.39 -20.71 -29.76
C GLU A 414 -7.18 -21.15 -31.23
N GLY A 415 -7.96 -22.13 -31.70
CA GLY A 415 -7.94 -22.63 -33.06
C GLY A 415 -6.86 -23.70 -33.34
N GLU A 416 -6.22 -24.25 -32.32
CA GLU A 416 -5.33 -25.40 -32.49
C GLU A 416 -6.15 -26.69 -32.66
N ILE A 417 -5.84 -27.49 -33.69
CA ILE A 417 -6.44 -28.81 -33.87
C ILE A 417 -5.76 -29.77 -32.90
N VAL A 418 -6.44 -30.07 -31.79
CA VAL A 418 -5.99 -31.10 -30.84
C VAL A 418 -6.67 -32.42 -31.19
N ILE A 419 -5.87 -33.46 -31.42
CA ILE A 419 -6.37 -34.83 -31.62
C ILE A 419 -6.52 -35.45 -30.22
N PRO A 420 -7.71 -35.93 -29.83
CA PRO A 420 -7.92 -36.48 -28.51
C PRO A 420 -7.12 -37.78 -28.30
N GLU A 421 -6.47 -37.91 -27.16
CA GLU A 421 -5.73 -39.13 -26.80
C GLU A 421 -6.68 -40.21 -26.23
N PRO A 422 -6.40 -41.51 -26.44
CA PRO A 422 -7.30 -42.60 -26.04
C PRO A 422 -7.64 -42.70 -24.55
N TYR A 423 -6.84 -42.05 -23.69
CA TYR A 423 -7.01 -42.06 -22.23
C TYR A 423 -7.71 -40.80 -21.71
N GLN A 424 -8.09 -39.86 -22.58
CA GLN A 424 -8.83 -38.66 -22.18
C GLN A 424 -10.30 -38.99 -21.91
N ASN A 425 -10.87 -38.40 -20.87
CA ASN A 425 -12.26 -38.61 -20.49
C ASN A 425 -13.21 -37.78 -21.38
N LEU A 426 -13.43 -38.24 -22.61
CA LEU A 426 -14.21 -37.53 -23.64
C LEU A 426 -15.71 -37.41 -23.29
N GLU A 427 -16.24 -38.30 -22.45
CA GLU A 427 -17.62 -38.22 -21.97
C GLU A 427 -17.84 -36.99 -21.09
N MET A 428 -16.89 -36.68 -20.21
CA MET A 428 -16.93 -35.50 -19.35
C MET A 428 -16.83 -34.18 -20.15
N GLY A 429 -16.00 -34.14 -21.19
CA GLY A 429 -15.88 -32.96 -22.07
C GLY A 429 -17.15 -32.64 -22.87
N LEU A 430 -17.92 -33.67 -23.26
CA LEU A 430 -19.18 -33.49 -23.99
C LEU A 430 -20.29 -32.85 -23.15
N THR A 431 -20.26 -33.04 -21.83
CA THR A 431 -21.20 -32.39 -20.89
C THR A 431 -20.89 -30.92 -20.67
N ASP A 432 -19.61 -30.54 -20.62
CA ASP A 432 -19.19 -29.15 -20.37
C ASP A 432 -19.39 -28.24 -21.60
N ILE A 433 -19.27 -28.77 -22.83
CA ILE A 433 -19.52 -28.03 -24.08
C ILE A 433 -21.02 -27.74 -24.34
N LYS A 434 -21.93 -28.48 -23.69
CA LYS A 434 -23.39 -28.33 -23.87
C LYS A 434 -24.04 -27.24 -23.01
N ARG A 435 -23.26 -26.53 -22.20
CA ARG A 435 -23.68 -25.29 -21.51
C ARG A 435 -23.21 -24.09 -22.31
#